data_AF-A0A183FLA1-F1
#
_entry.id   AF-A0A183FLA1-F1
#
_cell.length_a   1.000
_cell.length_b   1.000
_cell.length_c   1.000
_cell.angle_alpha   90.00
_cell.angle_beta   90.00
_cell.angle_gamma   90.00
#
_symmetry.space_group_name_H-M   'P 1'
#
loop_
_entity.id
_entity.type
_entity.pdbx_description
1 polymer ?
#
loop_
_entity_poly.entity_id
_entity_poly.type
_entity_poly.pdbx_seq_one_letter_code
_entity_poly.pdbx_strand_id
1 'polypeptide(L)'
;MKQSLSSLTHSCTAVPVLYADGRLGDKLFLIFQEASGSFPQCGHWSAPNLLIVAGTSHIMMKQQVPRFFREYVIGSSAAPLSIVLLDSWHGLRDHENLVSEVPAGKELKLMTIPPGATSLCQPLDVYFFRLFKRFIRRIHEHVLHFRPDFNCSREYFEGNHESLRTSSLDV
;
A
#
# COMPACT_ATOMS: atom_id res chain seq x y z
N MET A 1 7.50 28.47 -3.51
CA MET A 1 7.06 27.31 -4.31
C MET A 1 5.57 27.13 -4.11
N LYS A 2 4.73 27.30 -5.15
CA LYS A 2 3.28 27.03 -5.05
C LYS A 2 3.08 25.52 -5.12
N GLN A 3 2.73 24.90 -4.00
CA GLN A 3 2.20 23.54 -3.95
C GLN A 3 0.84 23.55 -4.68
N SER A 4 0.57 22.62 -5.60
CA SER A 4 -0.72 22.60 -6.30
C SER A 4 -1.80 22.12 -5.33
N LEU A 5 -2.97 22.77 -5.29
CA LEU A 5 -4.11 22.37 -4.44
C LEU A 5 -4.51 20.89 -4.65
N SER A 6 -4.26 20.36 -5.85
CA SER A 6 -4.48 18.94 -6.20
C SER A 6 -3.58 17.97 -5.41
N SER A 7 -2.41 18.41 -4.91
CA SER A 7 -1.53 17.57 -4.11
C SER A 7 -2.04 17.31 -2.70
N LEU A 8 -3.05 18.05 -2.23
CA LEU A 8 -3.61 17.92 -0.88
C LEU A 8 -4.88 17.05 -0.84
N THR A 9 -5.42 16.67 -2.01
CA THR A 9 -6.75 16.03 -2.11
C THR A 9 -6.74 14.60 -2.65
N HIS A 10 -5.61 14.14 -3.21
CA HIS A 10 -5.53 12.83 -3.87
C HIS A 10 -4.22 12.11 -3.53
N SER A 11 -4.22 11.45 -2.38
CA SER A 11 -3.16 10.50 -2.01
C SER A 11 -3.57 9.09 -2.41
N CYS A 12 -2.58 8.22 -2.61
CA CYS A 12 -2.78 6.80 -2.89
C CYS A 12 -1.81 5.96 -2.04
N THR A 13 -2.24 4.78 -1.62
CA THR A 13 -1.36 3.77 -1.03
C THR A 13 -1.31 2.55 -1.94
N ALA A 14 -0.09 2.10 -2.27
CA ALA A 14 0.14 0.79 -2.85
C ALA A 14 0.49 -0.22 -1.76
N VAL A 15 -0.26 -1.32 -1.70
CA VAL A 15 -0.05 -2.44 -0.77
C VAL A 15 0.28 -3.68 -1.60
N PRO A 16 1.55 -3.84 -2.02
CA PRO A 16 2.00 -5.04 -2.73
C PRO A 16 2.16 -6.23 -1.78
N VAL A 17 2.06 -7.44 -2.32
CA VAL A 17 2.54 -8.66 -1.69
C VAL A 17 3.88 -9.02 -2.32
N LEU A 18 4.87 -9.37 -1.51
CA LEU A 18 6.17 -9.87 -1.98
C LEU A 18 6.41 -11.25 -1.39
N TYR A 19 6.62 -12.24 -2.25
CA TYR A 19 6.94 -13.60 -1.86
C TYR A 19 8.41 -13.75 -1.49
N ALA A 20 8.73 -14.80 -0.73
CA ALA A 20 10.09 -15.07 -0.26
C ALA A 20 11.09 -15.34 -1.40
N ASP A 21 10.61 -15.76 -2.57
CA ASP A 21 11.41 -15.94 -3.78
C ASP A 21 11.66 -14.62 -4.56
N GLY A 22 11.17 -13.50 -4.03
CA GLY A 22 11.32 -12.17 -4.63
C GLY A 22 10.27 -11.83 -5.70
N ARG A 23 9.31 -12.72 -5.97
CA ARG A 23 8.21 -12.43 -6.90
C ARG A 23 7.16 -11.55 -6.22
N LEU A 24 6.57 -10.65 -7.00
CA LEU A 24 5.38 -9.91 -6.56
C LEU A 24 4.15 -10.81 -6.63
N GLY A 25 3.19 -10.53 -5.75
CA GLY A 25 1.85 -11.09 -5.82
C GLY A 25 1.18 -10.79 -7.15
N ASP A 26 0.24 -11.65 -7.55
CA ASP A 26 -0.48 -11.54 -8.82
C ASP A 26 -1.35 -10.27 -8.92
N LYS A 27 -1.65 -9.64 -7.79
CA LYS A 27 -2.48 -8.45 -7.69
C LYS A 27 -1.81 -7.38 -6.82
N LEU A 28 -1.99 -6.13 -7.23
CA LEU A 28 -1.61 -4.95 -6.44
C LEU A 28 -2.87 -4.31 -5.85
N PHE A 29 -2.87 -4.11 -4.53
CA PHE A 29 -3.94 -3.39 -3.86
C PHE A 29 -3.63 -1.90 -3.79
N LEU A 30 -4.54 -1.08 -4.29
CA LEU A 30 -4.45 0.37 -4.37
C LEU A 30 -5.62 1.01 -3.64
N ILE A 31 -5.29 1.96 -2.77
CA ILE A 31 -6.28 2.69 -1.96
C ILE A 31 -6.15 4.17 -2.29
N PHE A 32 -7.20 4.72 -2.90
CA PHE A 32 -7.28 6.12 -3.27
C PHE A 32 -8.07 6.91 -2.24
N GLN A 33 -7.56 8.09 -1.90
CA GLN A 33 -8.32 9.07 -1.14
C GLN A 33 -9.28 9.84 -2.05
N GLU A 34 -10.57 9.73 -1.73
CA GLU A 34 -11.67 10.42 -2.40
C GLU A 34 -12.50 11.15 -1.34
N ALA A 35 -12.97 12.37 -1.64
CA ALA A 35 -13.69 13.20 -0.68
C ALA A 35 -14.97 12.53 -0.14
N SER A 36 -15.68 11.78 -0.99
CA SER A 36 -16.88 11.00 -0.63
C SER A 36 -16.58 9.57 -0.18
N GLY A 37 -15.32 9.15 -0.25
CA GLY A 37 -14.91 7.76 -0.07
C GLY A 37 -15.38 6.80 -1.18
N SER A 38 -15.79 7.33 -2.33
CA SER A 38 -16.23 6.55 -3.49
C SER A 38 -15.69 7.14 -4.78
N PHE A 39 -15.40 6.29 -5.76
CA PHE A 39 -14.97 6.75 -7.08
C PHE A 39 -16.11 7.49 -7.81
N PRO A 40 -15.77 8.41 -8.72
CA PRO A 40 -16.71 8.92 -9.71
C PRO A 40 -17.32 7.78 -10.53
N GLN A 41 -18.55 7.96 -11.00
CA GLN A 41 -19.26 6.94 -11.81
C GLN A 41 -18.51 6.56 -13.10
N CYS A 42 -17.68 7.47 -13.65
CA CYS A 42 -16.89 7.24 -14.85
C CYS A 42 -15.46 7.79 -14.69
N GLY A 43 -14.55 7.34 -15.55
CA GLY A 43 -13.17 7.86 -15.61
C GLY A 43 -12.17 7.19 -14.67
N HIS A 44 -12.55 6.13 -13.95
CA HIS A 44 -11.61 5.30 -13.20
C HIS A 44 -11.09 4.14 -14.05
N TRP A 45 -9.80 3.85 -13.92
CA TRP A 45 -9.15 2.74 -14.63
C TRP A 45 -9.36 1.42 -13.88
N SER A 46 -9.49 0.32 -14.63
CA SER A 46 -9.50 -1.03 -14.08
C SER A 46 -8.53 -1.92 -14.84
N ALA A 47 -7.90 -2.86 -14.12
CA ALA A 47 -7.06 -3.89 -14.72
C ALA A 47 -7.20 -5.19 -13.92
N PRO A 48 -7.07 -6.38 -14.55
CA PRO A 48 -7.28 -7.66 -13.86
C PRO A 48 -6.34 -7.90 -12.66
N ASN A 49 -5.15 -7.29 -12.69
CA ASN A 49 -4.11 -7.39 -11.66
C ASN A 49 -4.12 -6.20 -10.68
N LEU A 50 -5.10 -5.31 -10.75
CA LEU A 50 -5.26 -4.21 -9.80
C LEU A 50 -6.55 -4.39 -9.02
N LEU A 51 -6.43 -4.40 -7.69
CA LEU A 51 -7.57 -4.16 -6.82
C LEU A 51 -7.54 -2.70 -6.40
N ILE A 52 -8.54 -1.94 -6.82
CA ILE A 52 -8.59 -0.50 -6.59
C ILE A 52 -9.81 -0.20 -5.71
N VAL A 53 -9.59 0.49 -4.60
CA VAL A 53 -10.65 0.96 -3.70
C VAL A 53 -10.52 2.45 -3.44
N ALA A 54 -11.67 3.11 -3.25
CA ALA A 54 -11.74 4.48 -2.76
C ALA A 54 -12.07 4.47 -1.27
N GLY A 55 -11.53 5.44 -0.55
CA GLY A 55 -11.84 5.71 0.85
C GLY A 55 -11.71 7.20 1.13
N THR A 56 -12.26 7.66 2.26
CA THR A 56 -12.07 9.05 2.70
C THR A 56 -10.62 9.35 3.12
N SER A 57 -9.81 8.29 3.27
CA SER A 57 -8.37 8.30 3.43
C SER A 57 -7.73 7.28 2.47
N HIS A 58 -6.49 7.53 2.08
CA HIS A 58 -5.67 6.59 1.32
C HIS A 58 -5.06 5.49 2.19
N ILE A 59 -5.17 5.60 3.52
CA ILE A 59 -4.68 4.59 4.47
C ILE A 59 -5.69 3.43 4.52
N MET A 60 -5.19 2.19 4.50
CA MET A 60 -6.03 1.01 4.67
C MET A 60 -6.85 1.10 5.95
N MET A 61 -8.15 0.81 5.87
CA MET A 61 -9.01 0.76 7.05
C MET A 61 -9.03 -0.66 7.62
N LYS A 62 -9.20 -0.80 8.94
CA LYS A 62 -9.27 -2.10 9.62
C LYS A 62 -10.26 -3.08 8.97
N GLN A 63 -11.42 -2.57 8.55
CA GLN A 63 -12.46 -3.35 7.87
C GLN A 63 -12.03 -3.92 6.49
N GLN A 64 -11.01 -3.34 5.85
CA GLN A 64 -10.50 -3.80 4.56
C GLN A 64 -9.45 -4.90 4.71
N VAL A 65 -8.83 -5.02 5.89
CA VAL A 65 -7.72 -5.95 6.13
C VAL A 65 -8.15 -7.43 6.00
N PRO A 66 -9.25 -7.90 6.63
CA PRO A 66 -9.81 -9.23 6.40
C PRO A 66 -9.89 -9.64 4.93
N ARG A 67 -10.53 -8.78 4.14
CA ARG A 67 -10.75 -8.98 2.71
C ARG A 67 -9.42 -9.02 1.95
N PHE A 68 -8.50 -8.12 2.29
CA PHE A 68 -7.16 -8.09 1.69
C PHE A 68 -6.43 -9.43 1.86
N PHE A 69 -6.44 -10.01 3.07
CA PHE A 69 -5.77 -11.29 3.31
C PHE A 69 -6.44 -12.46 2.58
N ARG A 70 -7.76 -12.58 2.74
CA ARG A 70 -8.52 -13.69 2.15
C ARG A 70 -8.38 -13.75 0.64
N GLU A 71 -8.56 -12.63 -0.03
CA GLU A 71 -8.65 -12.58 -1.49
C GLU A 71 -7.28 -12.42 -2.18
N TYR A 72 -6.28 -11.83 -1.51
CA TYR A 72 -5.05 -11.36 -2.19
C TYR A 72 -3.75 -11.88 -1.59
N VAL A 73 -3.70 -12.14 -0.29
CA VAL A 73 -2.51 -12.74 0.34
C VAL A 73 -2.56 -14.27 0.26
N ILE A 74 -3.72 -14.84 0.57
CA ILE A 74 -3.96 -16.29 0.51
C ILE A 74 -4.57 -16.66 -0.85
N GLY A 75 -5.71 -16.07 -1.20
CA GLY A 75 -6.41 -16.40 -2.44
C GLY A 75 -6.67 -17.90 -2.63
N SER A 76 -7.10 -18.30 -3.82
CA SER A 76 -7.31 -19.72 -4.16
C SER A 76 -5.98 -20.46 -4.38
N SER A 77 -4.94 -19.78 -4.89
CA SER A 77 -3.68 -20.41 -5.30
C SER A 77 -2.61 -20.56 -4.20
N ALA A 78 -2.76 -19.96 -3.01
CA ALA A 78 -1.76 -20.15 -1.97
C ALA A 78 -1.67 -21.59 -1.49
N ALA A 79 -0.46 -21.97 -1.06
CA ALA A 79 -0.15 -23.24 -0.42
C ALA A 79 -1.03 -23.48 0.83
N PRO A 80 -1.19 -24.75 1.26
CA PRO A 80 -1.94 -25.09 2.47
C PRO A 80 -1.48 -24.35 3.72
N LEU A 81 -0.19 -24.06 3.85
CA LEU A 81 0.36 -23.22 4.90
C LEU A 81 0.98 -21.96 4.29
N SER A 82 0.54 -20.80 4.74
CA SER A 82 1.10 -19.50 4.37
C SER A 82 1.66 -18.79 5.60
N ILE A 83 2.90 -18.32 5.53
CA ILE A 83 3.52 -17.49 6.56
C ILE A 83 3.62 -16.06 6.03
N VAL A 84 3.05 -15.11 6.76
CA VAL A 84 3.03 -13.70 6.35
C VAL A 84 3.74 -12.85 7.38
N LEU A 85 4.72 -12.08 6.90
CA LEU A 85 5.45 -11.10 7.70
C LEU A 85 4.83 -9.71 7.50
N LEU A 86 4.36 -9.11 8.58
CA LEU A 86 3.61 -7.86 8.61
C LEU A 86 4.44 -6.73 9.20
N ASP A 87 4.14 -5.50 8.80
CA ASP A 87 4.62 -4.33 9.52
C ASP A 87 3.95 -4.23 10.91
N SER A 88 4.45 -3.32 11.75
CA SER A 88 3.90 -3.10 13.09
C SER A 88 2.69 -2.17 13.13
N TRP A 89 2.00 -1.94 12.00
CA TRP A 89 0.87 -1.02 11.94
C TRP A 89 -0.29 -1.51 12.80
N HIS A 90 -0.94 -0.59 13.53
CA HIS A 90 -1.96 -0.92 14.50
C HIS A 90 -3.21 -1.61 13.89
N GLY A 91 -3.45 -1.42 12.58
CA GLY A 91 -4.52 -2.09 11.86
C GLY A 91 -4.29 -3.58 11.61
N LEU A 92 -3.05 -4.07 11.78
CA LEU A 92 -2.68 -5.48 11.57
C LEU A 92 -2.51 -6.26 12.88
N ARG A 93 -2.70 -5.63 14.05
CA ARG A 93 -2.46 -6.29 15.35
C ARG A 93 -3.49 -7.36 15.70
N ASP A 94 -4.69 -7.29 15.13
CA ASP A 94 -5.78 -8.21 15.40
C ASP A 94 -5.61 -9.50 14.57
N HIS A 95 -4.66 -10.33 14.99
CA HIS A 95 -4.33 -11.57 14.30
C HIS A 95 -5.50 -12.57 14.29
N GLU A 96 -6.32 -12.59 15.34
CA GLU A 96 -7.45 -13.51 15.43
C GLU A 96 -8.48 -13.24 14.34
N ASN A 97 -8.82 -11.97 14.12
CA ASN A 97 -9.72 -11.56 13.05
C ASN A 97 -9.17 -11.95 11.67
N LEU A 98 -7.87 -11.73 11.43
CA LEU A 98 -7.24 -12.09 10.16
C LEU A 98 -7.21 -13.59 9.91
N VAL A 99 -6.96 -14.39 10.94
CA VAL A 99 -6.94 -15.86 10.84
C VAL A 99 -8.36 -16.42 10.67
N SER A 100 -9.38 -15.76 11.23
CA SER A 100 -10.78 -16.18 11.07
C SER A 100 -11.29 -16.11 9.62
N GLU A 101 -10.62 -15.33 8.77
CA GLU A 101 -10.97 -15.12 7.36
C GLU A 101 -10.24 -16.07 6.41
N VAL A 102 -9.44 -16.99 6.96
CA VAL A 102 -8.70 -17.99 6.19
C VAL A 102 -9.68 -19.02 5.62
N PRO A 103 -9.65 -19.27 4.30
CA PRO A 103 -10.50 -20.29 3.70
C PRO A 103 -10.25 -21.68 4.30
N ALA A 104 -11.31 -22.50 4.37
CA ALA A 104 -11.21 -23.87 4.86
C ALA A 104 -10.12 -24.67 4.10
N GLY A 105 -9.33 -25.45 4.84
CA GLY A 105 -8.22 -26.23 4.29
C GLY A 105 -6.92 -25.45 4.09
N LYS A 106 -6.87 -24.18 4.52
CA LYS A 106 -5.66 -23.37 4.57
C LYS A 106 -5.33 -22.95 6.00
N GLU A 107 -4.05 -22.70 6.23
CA GLU A 107 -3.49 -22.21 7.48
C GLU A 107 -2.69 -20.94 7.21
N LEU A 108 -2.89 -19.93 8.05
CA LEU A 108 -2.19 -18.66 8.01
C LEU A 108 -1.43 -18.45 9.32
N LYS A 109 -0.10 -18.32 9.22
CA LYS A 109 0.75 -17.90 10.34
C LYS A 109 1.18 -16.46 10.14
N LEU A 110 0.86 -15.61 11.12
CA LEU A 110 1.23 -14.20 11.10
C LEU A 110 2.46 -13.95 11.97
N MET A 111 3.40 -13.17 11.44
CA MET A 111 4.56 -12.67 12.15
C MET A 111 4.61 -11.15 12.00
N THR A 112 4.81 -10.43 13.09
CA THR A 112 4.86 -8.96 13.08
C THR A 112 6.30 -8.50 13.26
N ILE A 113 6.78 -7.62 12.37
CA ILE A 113 8.07 -6.95 12.54
C ILE A 113 7.98 -6.02 13.76
N PRO A 114 8.99 -5.99 14.64
CA PRO A 114 8.98 -5.07 15.78
C PRO A 114 8.84 -3.61 15.35
N PRO A 115 8.12 -2.78 16.13
CA PRO A 115 8.05 -1.34 15.86
C PRO A 115 9.43 -0.71 15.71
N GLY A 116 9.60 0.14 14.69
CA GLY A 116 10.87 0.81 14.39
C GLY A 116 11.89 -0.04 13.63
N ALA A 117 11.61 -1.33 13.39
CA ALA A 117 12.51 -2.21 12.62
C ALA A 117 12.14 -2.33 11.13
N THR A 118 11.03 -1.74 10.69
CA THR A 118 10.53 -1.86 9.31
C THR A 118 11.58 -1.42 8.28
N SER A 119 12.17 -0.23 8.45
CA SER A 119 13.20 0.30 7.56
C SER A 119 14.53 -0.47 7.62
N LEU A 120 14.71 -1.36 8.61
CA LEU A 120 15.91 -2.16 8.79
C LEU A 120 15.78 -3.53 8.11
N CYS A 121 14.62 -4.17 8.19
CA CYS A 121 14.46 -5.57 7.80
C CYS A 121 13.26 -5.89 6.91
N GLN A 122 12.29 -4.99 6.72
CA GLN A 122 11.15 -5.28 5.86
C GLN A 122 11.59 -5.24 4.39
N PRO A 123 11.46 -6.33 3.61
CA PRO A 123 11.94 -6.36 2.23
C PRO A 123 11.27 -5.33 1.32
N LEU A 124 10.00 -5.03 1.58
CA LEU A 124 9.25 -4.02 0.83
C LEU A 124 9.87 -2.63 1.00
N ASP A 125 10.18 -2.21 2.23
CA ASP A 125 10.78 -0.90 2.50
C ASP A 125 12.25 -0.82 2.09
N VAL A 126 13.05 -1.84 2.42
CA VAL A 126 14.49 -1.83 2.17
C VAL A 126 14.83 -1.91 0.68
N TYR A 127 14.04 -2.66 -0.11
CA TYR A 127 14.35 -2.95 -1.50
C TYR A 127 13.28 -2.45 -2.48
N PHE A 128 12.05 -2.98 -2.38
CA PHE A 128 11.03 -2.82 -3.41
C PHE A 128 10.58 -1.36 -3.58
N PHE A 129 10.14 -0.71 -2.50
CA PHE A 129 9.54 0.62 -2.56
C PHE A 129 10.52 1.68 -3.03
N ARG A 130 11.82 1.52 -2.75
CA ARG A 130 12.85 2.43 -3.26
C ARG A 130 12.91 2.42 -4.79
N LEU A 131 12.83 1.24 -5.42
CA LEU A 131 12.81 1.10 -6.87
C LEU A 131 11.47 1.55 -7.45
N PHE A 132 10.38 1.13 -6.81
CA PHE A 132 9.03 1.50 -7.21
C PHE A 132 8.82 3.02 -7.26
N LYS A 133 9.20 3.74 -6.19
CA LYS A 133 9.11 5.22 -6.13
C LYS A 133 9.93 5.90 -7.22
N ARG A 134 11.12 5.36 -7.56
CA ARG A 134 11.93 5.89 -8.68
C ARG A 134 11.24 5.70 -10.02
N PHE A 135 10.60 4.55 -10.23
CA PHE A 135 9.88 4.25 -11.47
C PHE A 135 8.67 5.18 -11.65
N ILE A 136 7.85 5.34 -10.61
CA ILE A 136 6.71 6.25 -10.62
C ILE A 136 7.16 7.69 -10.89
N ARG A 137 8.22 8.15 -10.20
CA ARG A 137 8.77 9.49 -10.44
C ARG A 137 9.16 9.70 -11.90
N ARG A 138 9.75 8.70 -12.55
CA ARG A 138 10.13 8.79 -13.97
C ARG A 138 8.91 8.89 -14.89
N ILE A 139 7.84 8.15 -14.61
CA ILE A 139 6.56 8.27 -15.34
C ILE A 139 6.00 9.68 -15.18
N HIS A 140 5.98 10.19 -13.95
CA HIS A 140 5.50 11.52 -13.64
C HIS A 140 6.27 12.62 -14.38
N GLU A 141 7.60 12.57 -14.30
CA GLU A 141 8.48 13.53 -14.99
C GLU A 141 8.26 13.49 -16.50
N HIS A 142 8.07 12.30 -17.08
CA HIS A 142 7.76 12.15 -18.50
C HIS A 142 6.42 12.79 -18.86
N VAL A 143 5.35 12.51 -18.11
CA VAL A 143 4.03 13.08 -18.36
C VAL A 143 4.06 14.60 -18.24
N LEU A 144 4.68 15.15 -17.19
CA LEU A 144 4.80 16.60 -17.00
C LEU A 144 5.57 17.29 -18.14
N HIS A 145 6.57 16.62 -18.72
CA HIS A 145 7.37 17.17 -19.81
C HIS A 145 6.64 17.14 -21.16
N PHE A 146 5.99 16.02 -21.50
CA PHE A 146 5.41 15.81 -22.82
C PHE A 146 3.91 16.12 -22.90
N ARG A 147 3.22 16.18 -21.76
CA ARG A 147 1.78 16.43 -21.64
C ARG A 147 1.52 17.49 -20.56
N PRO A 148 1.93 18.75 -20.79
CA PRO A 148 1.75 19.83 -19.81
C PRO A 148 0.27 20.16 -19.55
N ASP A 149 -0.61 19.74 -20.45
CA ASP A 149 -2.07 19.78 -20.31
C ASP A 149 -2.62 18.74 -19.31
N PHE A 150 -1.84 17.70 -19.00
CA PHE A 150 -2.24 16.63 -18.11
C PHE A 150 -1.98 16.99 -16.66
N ASN A 151 -3.03 17.07 -15.84
CA ASN A 151 -2.91 17.41 -14.44
C ASN A 151 -2.53 16.17 -13.61
N CYS A 152 -1.29 16.12 -13.15
CA CYS A 152 -0.76 15.03 -12.33
C CYS A 152 -0.51 15.54 -10.90
N SER A 153 -1.09 14.92 -9.87
CA SER A 153 -0.79 15.29 -8.47
C SER A 153 0.64 14.84 -8.09
N ARG A 154 1.24 15.42 -7.05
CA ARG A 154 2.70 15.28 -6.80
C ARG A 154 3.07 14.19 -5.80
N GLU A 155 2.12 13.67 -5.02
CA GLU A 155 2.37 12.75 -3.89
C GLU A 155 1.48 11.52 -4.02
N TYR A 156 2.00 10.47 -4.66
CA TYR A 156 1.23 9.22 -4.87
C TYR A 156 1.65 8.07 -3.96
N PHE A 157 2.73 8.19 -3.16
CA PHE A 157 3.23 7.09 -2.33
C PHE A 157 3.94 7.57 -1.05
N GLU A 158 3.16 7.78 0.01
CA GLU A 158 3.70 7.78 1.37
C GLU A 158 3.97 6.32 1.77
N GLY A 159 5.25 5.99 1.95
CA GLY A 159 5.62 4.81 2.71
C GLY A 159 5.87 5.31 4.12
N ASN A 160 5.33 4.64 5.13
CA ASN A 160 5.47 5.00 6.55
C ASN A 160 6.94 5.25 6.92
N HIS A 161 7.35 6.51 6.79
CA HIS A 161 8.67 6.99 7.16
C HIS A 161 8.51 8.16 8.13
N GLU A 162 7.50 8.10 9.00
CA GLU A 162 7.41 8.94 10.20
C GLU A 162 7.84 8.16 11.42
N SER A 163 9.15 8.05 11.58
CA SER A 163 9.79 8.23 12.87
C SER A 163 11.26 8.60 12.60
N LEU A 164 11.74 9.64 13.30
CA LEU A 164 13.08 10.24 13.21
C LEU A 164 13.25 11.39 12.21
N ARG A 165 12.62 12.52 12.53
CA ARG A 165 13.04 13.94 12.35
C ARG A 165 11.90 14.74 12.98
N THR A 166 11.99 15.22 14.22
CA THR A 166 12.80 16.37 14.63
C THR A 166 13.06 16.32 16.15
N SER A 167 14.30 16.16 16.56
CA SER A 167 14.81 16.72 17.81
C SER A 167 15.81 17.79 17.42
N SER A 168 15.29 18.97 17.08
CA SER A 168 16.12 20.18 17.04
C SER A 168 16.23 20.64 18.48
N LEU A 169 17.46 20.60 18.99
CA LEU A 169 17.84 21.23 20.25
C LEU A 169 17.72 22.74 20.05
N ASP A 170 16.78 23.36 20.74
CA ASP A 170 16.80 24.79 20.98
C ASP A 170 17.72 25.05 22.19
N VAL A 171 18.82 25.76 21.94
CA VAL A 171 19.51 26.64 22.88
C VAL A 171 19.34 28.05 22.35
#